data_AF-A0A7C7X2M3-F1
#
_entry.id   AF-A0A7C7X2M3-F1
#
_cell.length_a   1.000
_cell.length_b   1.000
_cell.length_c   1.000
_cell.angle_alpha   90.00
_cell.angle_beta   90.00
_cell.angle_gamma   90.00
#
_symmetry.space_group_name_H-M   'P 1'
#
loop_
_entity.id
_entity.type
_entity.pdbx_description
1 polymer ?
#
loop_
_entity_poly.entity_id
_entity_poly.type
_entity_poly.pdbx_seq_one_letter_code
_entity_poly.pdbx_strand_id
1 'polypeptide(L)'
;ADVQIPGFRRSNKPVEALLNRYIPSVTLLGSIILGLIAGVSDVLGVFGSGIGILLTVDILINYYNQLVREKVETVMPRLGAWLGR
;
A
#
# COMPACT_ATOMS: atom_id res chain seq x y z
N ALA A 1 -1.82 -10.84 18.02
CA ALA A 1 -0.90 -11.88 18.52
C ALA A 1 0.30 -11.15 19.07
N ASP A 2 0.48 -11.22 20.38
CA ASP A 2 1.48 -10.48 21.14
C ASP A 2 2.89 -11.02 20.81
N VAL A 3 3.75 -10.18 20.25
CA VAL A 3 5.17 -10.49 20.06
C VAL A 3 5.96 -9.52 20.94
N GLN A 4 5.79 -9.67 22.26
CA GLN A 4 6.64 -9.00 23.24
C GLN A 4 7.78 -9.90 23.65
N ILE A 5 9.00 -9.49 23.30
CA ILE A 5 10.23 -10.02 23.90
C ILE A 5 10.94 -8.80 24.52
N PRO A 6 10.89 -8.62 25.85
CA PRO A 6 11.48 -7.48 26.52
C PRO A 6 13.00 -7.68 26.70
N GLY A 7 13.82 -6.66 26.41
CA GLY A 7 15.22 -6.60 26.86
C GLY A 7 16.33 -6.59 25.80
N PHE A 8 16.04 -6.60 24.50
CA PHE A 8 17.04 -6.33 23.44
C PHE A 8 16.57 -5.15 22.56
N ARG A 9 17.50 -4.31 22.06
CA ARG A 9 17.21 -3.27 21.05
C ARG A 9 16.35 -3.92 19.98
N ARG A 10 15.06 -3.56 19.89
CA ARG A 10 14.06 -4.16 19.00
C ARG A 10 14.68 -4.46 17.65
N SER A 11 15.08 -5.71 17.41
CA SER A 11 15.58 -6.09 16.11
C SER A 11 14.35 -6.41 15.27
N ASN A 12 13.92 -5.45 14.47
CA ASN A 12 12.89 -5.63 13.42
C ASN A 12 13.29 -6.67 12.37
N LYS A 13 14.53 -7.19 12.43
CA LYS A 13 15.14 -8.14 11.50
C LYS A 13 14.25 -9.35 11.12
N PRO A 14 13.48 -9.98 12.03
CA PRO A 14 12.61 -11.11 11.66
C PRO A 14 11.40 -10.69 10.82
N VAL A 15 10.79 -9.54 11.14
CA VAL A 15 9.63 -9.01 10.41
C VAL A 15 10.06 -8.46 9.05
N GLU A 16 11.22 -7.80 9.01
CA GLU A 16 11.84 -7.25 7.81
C GLU A 16 12.19 -8.36 6.80
N ALA A 17 12.73 -9.49 7.25
CA ALA A 17 13.04 -10.63 6.39
C ALA A 17 11.79 -11.26 5.74
N LEU A 18 10.66 -11.27 6.47
CA LEU A 18 9.39 -11.77 5.94
C LEU A 18 8.79 -10.77 4.94
N LEU A 19 8.73 -9.49 5.31
CA LEU A 19 8.13 -8.45 4.47
C LEU A 19 8.91 -8.23 3.17
N ASN A 20 10.25 -8.28 3.21
CA ASN A 20 11.12 -8.14 2.04
C ASN A 20 10.88 -9.23 0.98
N ARG A 21 10.33 -10.38 1.36
CA ARG A 21 9.96 -11.44 0.41
C ARG A 21 8.56 -11.27 -0.18
N TYR A 22 7.64 -10.68 0.56
CA TYR A 22 6.26 -10.49 0.10
C TYR A 22 6.07 -9.27 -0.80
N ILE A 23 6.76 -8.16 -0.51
CA ILE A 23 6.70 -6.94 -1.34
C ILE A 23 6.97 -7.23 -2.82
N PRO A 24 8.11 -7.85 -3.21
CA PRO A 24 8.40 -8.06 -4.64
C PRO A 24 7.39 -9.00 -5.31
N SER A 25 6.88 -10.01 -4.59
CA SER A 25 5.91 -10.96 -5.16
C SER A 25 4.56 -10.31 -5.45
N VAL A 26 4.07 -9.45 -4.55
CA VAL A 26 2.78 -8.76 -4.73
C VAL A 26 2.90 -7.70 -5.82
N THR A 27 4.01 -6.96 -5.87
CA THR A 27 4.26 -5.94 -6.91
C THR A 27 4.29 -6.56 -8.30
N LEU A 28 4.96 -7.71 -8.48
CA LEU A 28 5.05 -8.37 -9.78
C LEU A 28 3.69 -8.90 -10.26
N LEU A 29 2.89 -9.48 -9.36
CA LEU A 29 1.54 -9.93 -9.69
C LEU A 29 0.61 -8.75 -10.01
N GLY A 30 0.69 -7.68 -9.20
CA GLY A 30 -0.09 -6.46 -9.41
C GLY A 30 0.23 -5.80 -10.74
N SER A 31 1.50 -5.69 -11.12
CA SER A 31 1.90 -5.02 -12.37
C SER A 31 1.48 -5.78 -13.63
N ILE A 32 1.52 -7.12 -13.60
CA ILE A 32 1.04 -7.96 -14.72
C ILE A 32 -0.46 -7.74 -14.94
N ILE A 33 -1.25 -7.76 -13.87
CA ILE A 33 -2.71 -7.59 -13.94
C ILE A 33 -3.05 -6.17 -14.40
N LEU A 34 -2.42 -5.15 -13.81
CA LEU A 34 -2.64 -3.75 -14.18
C LEU A 34 -2.24 -3.47 -15.64
N GLY A 35 -1.12 -4.04 -16.09
CA GLY A 35 -0.66 -3.91 -17.48
C GLY A 35 -1.62 -4.55 -18.49
N LEU A 36 -2.18 -5.72 -18.15
CA LEU A 36 -3.21 -6.36 -18.97
C LEU A 36 -4.48 -5.51 -19.05
N ILE A 37 -4.99 -5.01 -17.92
CA ILE A 37 -6.20 -4.18 -17.89
C ILE A 37 -6.00 -2.88 -18.66
N ALA A 38 -4.86 -2.22 -18.46
CA ALA A 38 -4.48 -1.01 -19.19
C ALA A 38 -4.45 -1.27 -20.70
N GLY A 39 -3.73 -2.32 -21.13
CA GLY A 39 -3.60 -2.68 -22.55
C GLY A 39 -4.94 -3.03 -23.20
N VAL A 40 -5.78 -3.81 -22.52
CA VAL A 40 -7.14 -4.15 -23.02
C VAL A 40 -8.01 -2.89 -23.11
N SER A 41 -7.93 -2.01 -22.13
CA SER A 41 -8.75 -0.78 -22.08
C SER A 41 -8.34 0.24 -23.15
N ASP A 42 -7.05 0.33 -23.48
CA ASP A 42 -6.57 1.17 -24.57
C ASP A 42 -7.01 0.61 -25.94
N VAL A 43 -7.02 -0.72 -26.13
CA VAL A 43 -7.51 -1.37 -27.36
C VAL A 43 -9.04 -1.20 -27.54
N LEU A 44 -9.80 -1.22 -26.44
CA LEU A 44 -11.26 -1.01 -26.45
C LEU A 44 -11.66 0.46 -26.65
N GLY A 45 -10.72 1.40 -26.70
CA GLY A 45 -11.00 2.81 -27.01
C GLY A 45 -11.73 3.56 -25.90
N VAL A 46 -11.45 3.25 -24.63
CA VAL A 46 -12.08 3.91 -23.48
C VAL A 46 -11.72 5.40 -23.44
N PHE A 47 -12.73 6.26 -23.26
CA PHE A 47 -12.54 7.71 -23.13
C PHE A 47 -11.60 8.05 -21.96
N GLY A 48 -10.46 8.67 -22.26
CA GLY A 48 -9.46 9.05 -21.25
C GLY A 48 -8.24 8.12 -21.15
N SER A 49 -8.11 7.10 -22.02
CA SER A 49 -7.09 6.04 -21.97
C SER A 49 -7.22 5.14 -20.74
N GLY A 50 -7.04 3.83 -20.95
CA GLY A 50 -7.07 2.82 -19.89
C GLY A 50 -6.07 3.13 -18.77
N ILE A 51 -4.87 3.60 -19.15
CA ILE A 51 -3.83 4.01 -18.21
C ILE A 51 -4.23 5.27 -17.45
N GLY A 52 -4.82 6.26 -18.13
CA GLY A 52 -5.22 7.52 -17.52
C GLY A 52 -6.25 7.35 -16.41
N ILE A 53 -7.24 6.49 -16.63
CA ILE A 53 -8.26 6.19 -15.62
C ILE A 53 -7.66 5.45 -14.42
N LEU A 54 -6.82 4.44 -14.66
CA LEU A 54 -6.17 3.67 -13.58
C LEU A 54 -5.29 4.56 -12.71
N LEU A 55 -4.49 5.44 -13.32
CA LEU A 55 -3.67 6.41 -12.59
C LEU A 55 -4.52 7.40 -11.78
N THR A 56 -5.64 7.87 -12.34
CA THR A 56 -6.53 8.80 -11.64
C THR A 56 -7.12 8.17 -10.38
N VAL A 57 -7.59 6.92 -10.50
CA VAL A 57 -8.12 6.16 -9.36
C VAL A 57 -7.04 5.90 -8.32
N ASP A 58 -5.82 5.54 -8.75
CA ASP A 58 -4.69 5.28 -7.84
C ASP A 58 -4.31 6.53 -7.04
N ILE A 59 -4.15 7.67 -7.71
CA ILE A 59 -3.85 8.96 -7.07
C ILE A 59 -4.95 9.33 -6.07
N LEU A 60 -6.22 9.16 -6.44
CA LEU A 60 -7.35 9.50 -5.57
C LEU A 60 -7.36 8.66 -4.28
N ILE A 61 -7.11 7.35 -4.40
CA ILE A 61 -7.03 6.44 -3.26
C ILE A 61 -5.82 6.77 -2.39
N ASN A 62 -4.66 7.03 -3.00
CA ASN A 62 -3.45 7.38 -2.27
C ASN A 62 -3.64 8.68 -1.47
N TYR A 63 -4.22 9.70 -2.11
CA TYR A 63 -4.56 10.97 -1.48
C TYR A 63 -5.57 10.78 -0.34
N TYR A 64 -6.64 10.00 -0.56
CA TYR A 64 -7.61 9.67 0.48
C TYR A 64 -6.92 9.02 1.69
N ASN A 65 -6.05 8.04 1.47
CA ASN A 65 -5.30 7.37 2.54
C ASN A 65 -4.39 8.33 3.30
N GLN A 66 -3.76 9.28 2.61
CA GLN A 66 -2.92 10.31 3.23
C GLN A 66 -3.75 11.22 4.15
N LEU A 67 -4.90 11.69 3.68
CA LEU A 67 -5.84 12.51 4.47
C LEU A 67 -6.38 11.74 5.69
N VAL A 68 -6.71 10.47 5.50
CA VAL A 68 -7.16 9.61 6.60
C VAL A 68 -6.06 9.44 7.64
N ARG A 69 -4.80 9.25 7.23
CA ARG A 69 -3.66 9.16 8.16
C ARG A 69 -3.50 10.44 8.99
N GLU A 70 -3.54 11.61 8.36
CA GLU A 70 -3.50 12.90 9.06
C GLU A 70 -4.67 13.07 10.04
N LYS A 71 -5.87 12.65 9.64
CA LYS A 71 -7.06 12.73 10.50
C LYS A 71 -6.98 11.75 11.67
N VAL A 72 -6.49 10.53 11.45
CA VAL A 72 -6.32 9.51 12.50
C VAL A 72 -5.27 9.95 13.51
N GLU A 73 -4.16 10.53 13.07
CA GLU A 73 -3.13 11.10 13.94
C GLU A 73 -3.69 12.24 14.81
N THR A 74 -4.57 13.07 14.24
CA THR A 74 -5.20 14.20 14.94
C THR A 74 -6.29 13.76 15.93
N VAL A 75 -7.12 12.77 15.56
CA VAL A 75 -8.30 12.36 16.35
C VAL A 75 -7.94 11.30 17.41
N MET A 76 -6.94 10.46 17.16
CA MET A 76 -6.54 9.39 18.07
C MET A 76 -5.00 9.28 18.17
N PRO A 77 -4.32 10.22 18.87
CA PRO A 77 -2.86 10.20 19.03
C PRO A 77 -2.33 8.90 19.67
N ARG A 78 -3.20 8.16 20.38
CA ARG A 78 -2.87 6.87 21.01
C ARG A 78 -2.98 5.65 20.08
N LEU A 79 -3.72 5.73 18.98
CA LEU A 79 -3.79 4.65 17.98
C LEU A 79 -2.67 4.74 16.94
N GLY A 80 -2.21 5.95 16.61
CA GLY A 80 -1.01 6.14 15.77
C GLY A 80 0.24 5.48 16.36
N ALA A 81 0.40 5.50 17.70
CA ALA A 81 1.51 4.84 18.40
C ALA A 81 1.43 3.30 18.42
N TRP A 82 0.23 2.73 18.17
CA TRP A 82 0.00 1.28 18.11
C TRP A 82 -0.01 0.75 16.67
N LEU A 83 -0.43 1.58 15.70
CA LEU A 83 -0.39 1.26 14.26
C LEU A 83 1.00 1.48 13.64
N GLY A 84 1.83 2.33 14.26
CA GLY A 84 3.22 2.58 13.88
C GLY A 84 4.26 1.67 14.54
N ARG A 85 3.85 0.62 15.25
CA ARG A 85 4.73 -0.38 15.88
C ARG A 85 4.41 -1.80 15.43
#